data_AF-A0A4R0EBM5-F1
#
_entry.id   AF-A0A4R0EBM5-F1
#
_cell.length_a   1.000
_cell.length_b   1.000
_cell.length_c   1.000
_cell.angle_alpha   90.00
_cell.angle_beta   90.00
_cell.angle_gamma   90.00
#
_symmetry.space_group_name_H-M   'P 1'
#
loop_
_entity.id
_entity.type
_entity.pdbx_description
1 polymer ?
#
loop_
_entity_poly.entity_id
_entity_poly.type
_entity_poly.pdbx_seq_one_letter_code
_entity_poly.pdbx_strand_id
1 'polypeptide(L)'
;MIKNIFRPCDYLDISWAQSEDDEINKQNKENAADKDKVDWVYPVIIAIFSTLIALLISHFIQVCTESCKTNFFQNDAFGIVLGFLQTLPGFYIAALAAISTFNNPDMDNPMSGSPPLDKNFNEMSRRRFLAQAFSYLTFLSICLFLFCTVIKFFFSIGILILNYYLNLVLYGISIFFLTLFFSQMILITFYCLYYLGNRIHIPNDH
;
A
#
# COMPACT_ATOMS: atom_id res chain seq x y z
N MET A 1 -16.62 18.61 -4.98
CA MET A 1 -17.15 17.27 -4.63
C MET A 1 -16.18 16.15 -5.02
N ILE A 2 -15.72 16.06 -6.28
CA ILE A 2 -14.76 15.03 -6.74
C ILE A 2 -13.44 15.03 -5.95
N LYS A 3 -12.89 16.20 -5.64
CA LYS A 3 -11.66 16.33 -4.82
C LYS A 3 -11.78 15.68 -3.43
N ASN A 4 -13.00 15.57 -2.88
CA ASN A 4 -13.20 14.95 -1.56
C ASN A 4 -13.18 13.42 -1.60
N ILE A 5 -13.43 12.81 -2.76
CA ILE A 5 -13.42 11.35 -2.93
C ILE A 5 -12.00 10.79 -2.82
N PHE A 6 -11.01 11.53 -3.31
CA PHE A 6 -9.60 11.15 -3.31
C PHE A 6 -8.81 11.65 -2.09
N ARG A 7 -9.48 12.23 -1.09
CA ARG A 7 -8.84 12.62 0.18
C ARG A 7 -8.10 11.48 0.90
N PRO A 8 -8.52 10.19 0.82
CA PRO A 8 -7.72 9.11 1.37
C PRO A 8 -6.30 9.07 0.81
N CYS A 9 -6.08 9.51 -0.45
CA CYS A 9 -4.75 9.59 -1.06
C CYS A 9 -3.85 10.67 -0.46
N ASP A 10 -4.40 11.65 0.27
CA ASP A 10 -3.62 12.70 0.93
C ASP A 10 -2.64 12.11 1.98
N TYR A 11 -2.79 10.84 2.38
CA TYR A 11 -1.80 10.12 3.20
C TYR A 11 -0.39 10.13 2.59
N LEU A 12 -0.29 10.01 1.26
CA LEU A 12 0.99 10.00 0.55
C LEU A 12 1.69 11.36 0.59
N ASP A 13 0.93 12.44 0.83
CA ASP A 13 1.47 13.81 0.95
C ASP A 13 1.95 14.12 2.38
N ILE A 14 1.74 13.23 3.36
CA ILE A 14 2.18 13.45 4.75
C ILE A 14 3.71 13.35 4.78
N SER A 15 4.40 14.42 5.20
CA SER A 15 5.85 14.42 5.38
C SER A 15 6.20 14.38 6.87
N TRP A 16 7.25 13.66 7.27
CA TRP A 16 7.79 13.80 8.63
C TRP A 16 8.46 15.17 8.78
N ALA A 17 8.14 15.93 9.84
CA ALA A 17 8.47 17.34 9.97
C ALA A 17 9.96 17.66 9.85
N GLN A 18 10.27 18.77 9.16
CA GLN A 18 11.51 19.54 9.23
C GLN A 18 11.31 20.69 10.24
N SER A 19 11.94 20.63 11.40
CA SER A 19 12.11 21.80 12.29
C SER A 19 13.34 22.61 11.87
N GLU A 20 13.29 23.92 12.09
CA GLU A 20 14.29 24.93 11.68
C GLU A 20 15.67 24.83 12.38
N ASP A 21 15.87 23.81 13.24
CA ASP A 21 17.12 23.58 13.97
C ASP A 21 18.05 22.58 13.23
N ASP A 22 19.30 22.98 12.98
CA ASP A 22 20.25 22.28 12.09
C ASP A 22 20.57 20.81 12.47
N GLU A 23 20.55 20.44 13.75
CA GLU A 23 20.75 19.04 14.19
C GLU A 23 19.49 18.19 14.07
N ILE A 24 18.32 18.75 14.39
CA ILE A 24 17.03 18.07 14.23
C ILE A 24 16.73 17.91 12.73
N ASN A 25 17.17 18.85 11.88
CA ASN A 25 17.07 18.78 10.41
C ASN A 25 17.76 17.55 9.79
N LYS A 26 18.82 17.02 10.40
CA LYS A 26 19.52 15.83 9.91
C LYS A 26 18.74 14.55 10.26
N GLN A 27 18.27 14.44 11.49
CA GLN A 27 17.45 13.31 11.97
C GLN A 27 16.06 13.29 11.29
N ASN A 28 15.49 14.47 11.03
CA ASN A 28 14.24 14.65 10.29
C ASN A 28 14.37 14.27 8.81
N LYS A 29 15.49 14.61 8.16
CA LYS A 29 15.80 14.15 6.79
C LYS A 29 15.91 12.62 6.72
N GLU A 30 16.50 11.99 7.73
CA GLU A 30 16.59 10.53 7.81
C GLU A 30 15.20 9.90 7.99
N ASN A 31 14.36 10.42 8.89
CA ASN A 31 13.00 9.91 9.13
C ASN A 31 12.05 10.11 7.93
N ALA A 32 12.13 11.26 7.25
CA ALA A 32 11.36 11.52 6.03
C ALA A 32 11.81 10.59 4.89
N ALA A 33 13.13 10.41 4.72
CA ALA A 33 13.67 9.45 3.77
C ALA A 33 13.25 8.01 4.09
N ASP A 34 13.11 7.66 5.37
CA ASP A 34 12.68 6.32 5.78
C ASP A 34 11.19 6.05 5.48
N LYS A 35 10.32 7.05 5.57
CA LYS A 35 8.93 6.91 5.10
C LYS A 35 8.84 6.74 3.60
N ASP A 36 9.51 7.60 2.83
CA ASP A 36 9.47 7.51 1.36
C ASP A 36 10.06 6.18 0.87
N LYS A 37 11.05 5.64 1.59
CA LYS A 37 11.57 4.28 1.35
C LYS A 37 10.50 3.22 1.57
N VAL A 38 9.73 3.31 2.65
CA VAL A 38 8.66 2.35 2.98
C VAL A 38 7.48 2.45 2.01
N ASP A 39 7.08 3.66 1.64
CA ASP A 39 5.90 3.88 0.81
C ASP A 39 6.15 3.60 -0.67
N TRP A 40 7.38 3.78 -1.16
CA TRP A 40 7.69 3.66 -2.59
C TRP A 40 8.89 2.76 -2.90
N VAL A 41 10.05 2.96 -2.25
CA VAL A 41 11.28 2.26 -2.64
C VAL A 41 11.17 0.74 -2.43
N TYR A 42 10.76 0.29 -1.23
CA TYR A 42 10.60 -1.13 -0.95
C TYR A 42 9.51 -1.79 -1.82
N PRO A 43 8.31 -1.21 -1.98
CA PRO A 43 7.30 -1.74 -2.91
C PRO A 43 7.81 -1.88 -4.35
N VAL A 44 8.51 -0.87 -4.86
CA VAL A 44 9.04 -0.91 -6.23
C VAL A 44 10.08 -2.01 -6.40
N ILE A 45 11.00 -2.17 -5.45
CA ILE A 45 12.01 -3.24 -5.50
C ILE A 45 11.35 -4.61 -5.49
N ILE A 46 10.37 -4.83 -4.60
CA ILE A 46 9.62 -6.09 -4.51
C ILE A 46 8.83 -6.34 -5.80
N ALA A 47 8.20 -5.31 -6.36
CA ALA A 47 7.43 -5.40 -7.59
C ALA A 47 8.29 -5.75 -8.79
N ILE A 48 9.45 -5.10 -8.96
CA ILE A 48 10.40 -5.40 -10.05
C ILE A 48 10.86 -6.85 -9.93
N PHE A 49 11.31 -7.27 -8.75
CA PHE A 49 11.81 -8.62 -8.53
C PHE A 49 10.74 -9.69 -8.78
N SER A 50 9.54 -9.50 -8.24
CA SER A 50 8.40 -10.41 -8.45
C SER A 50 8.00 -10.49 -9.91
N THR A 51 7.97 -9.35 -10.62
CA THR A 51 7.60 -9.31 -12.05
C THR A 51 8.64 -10.02 -12.90
N LEU A 52 9.93 -9.81 -12.63
CA LEU A 52 11.00 -10.51 -13.34
C LEU A 52 10.90 -12.03 -13.14
N ILE A 53 10.69 -12.49 -11.91
CA ILE A 53 10.49 -13.91 -11.63
C ILE A 53 9.26 -14.45 -12.36
N ALA A 54 8.13 -13.74 -12.31
CA ALA A 54 6.90 -14.18 -12.98
C ALA A 54 7.07 -14.28 -14.50
N LEU A 55 7.78 -13.32 -15.11
CA LEU A 55 8.09 -13.36 -16.55
C LEU A 55 9.05 -14.50 -16.89
N LEU A 56 10.10 -14.72 -16.11
CA LEU A 56 11.02 -15.85 -16.30
C LEU A 56 10.31 -17.20 -16.21
N ILE A 57 9.43 -17.38 -15.23
CA ILE A 57 8.63 -18.60 -15.07
C ILE A 57 7.70 -18.78 -16.27
N SER A 58 6.98 -17.72 -16.69
CA SER A 58 6.08 -17.80 -17.85
C SER A 58 6.82 -18.16 -19.14
N HIS A 59 8.02 -17.59 -19.35
CA HIS A 59 8.84 -17.87 -20.50
C HIS A 59 9.41 -19.30 -20.46
N PHE A 60 9.93 -19.73 -19.32
CA PHE A 60 10.48 -21.09 -19.14
C PHE A 60 9.42 -22.17 -19.35
N ILE A 61 8.22 -21.99 -18.78
CA ILE A 61 7.12 -22.95 -18.95
C ILE A 61 6.71 -23.05 -20.41
N GLN A 62 6.64 -21.93 -21.14
CA GLN A 62 6.30 -21.94 -22.56
C GLN A 62 7.36 -22.63 -23.42
N VAL A 63 8.64 -22.50 -23.07
CA VAL A 63 9.74 -23.18 -23.78
C VAL A 63 9.75 -24.68 -23.48
N CYS A 64 9.44 -25.08 -22.25
CA CYS A 64 9.49 -26.48 -21.81
C CYS A 64 8.18 -27.26 -22.05
N THR A 65 7.05 -26.59 -22.19
CA THR A 65 5.72 -27.21 -22.33
C THR A 65 4.94 -26.50 -23.43
N GLU A 66 4.48 -27.22 -24.45
CA GLU A 66 3.59 -26.67 -25.50
C GLU A 66 2.19 -26.24 -24.97
N SER A 67 1.96 -26.33 -23.66
CA SER A 67 0.67 -26.07 -23.03
C SER A 67 0.52 -24.61 -22.61
N CYS A 68 -0.35 -23.89 -23.32
CA CYS A 68 -0.53 -22.43 -23.28
C CYS A 68 -1.37 -21.86 -22.10
N LYS A 69 -1.47 -22.54 -20.95
CA LYS A 69 -2.35 -22.09 -19.84
C LYS A 69 -1.64 -21.97 -18.50
N THR A 70 -0.75 -21.01 -18.36
CA THR A 70 -0.08 -20.68 -17.08
C THR A 70 -0.18 -19.19 -16.72
N ASN A 71 -1.34 -18.58 -16.98
CA ASN A 71 -1.60 -17.22 -16.51
C ASN A 71 -1.86 -17.25 -15.00
N PHE A 72 -1.03 -16.54 -14.22
CA PHE A 72 -1.22 -16.38 -12.78
C PHE A 72 -2.67 -15.95 -12.42
N PHE A 73 -3.25 -15.04 -13.20
CA PHE A 73 -4.62 -14.55 -13.01
C PHE A 73 -5.74 -15.60 -13.18
N GLN A 74 -5.43 -16.74 -13.80
CA GLN A 74 -6.35 -17.87 -13.94
C GLN A 74 -6.06 -18.99 -12.94
N ASN A 75 -5.00 -18.88 -12.14
CA ASN A 75 -4.62 -19.86 -11.14
C ASN A 75 -5.42 -19.69 -9.84
N ASP A 76 -5.63 -20.78 -9.10
CA ASP A 76 -6.31 -20.78 -7.80
C ASP A 76 -5.61 -19.88 -6.76
N ALA A 77 -4.29 -19.75 -6.82
CA ALA A 77 -3.51 -18.86 -5.97
C ALA A 77 -3.96 -17.39 -6.09
N PHE A 78 -4.33 -16.94 -7.29
CA PHE A 78 -4.86 -15.60 -7.49
C PHE A 78 -6.26 -15.44 -6.86
N GLY A 79 -7.06 -16.51 -6.82
CA GLY A 79 -8.32 -16.56 -6.08
C GLY A 79 -8.14 -16.29 -4.59
N ILE A 80 -7.07 -16.83 -3.98
CA ILE A 80 -6.73 -16.59 -2.58
C ILE A 80 -6.39 -15.12 -2.34
N VAL A 81 -5.56 -14.52 -3.20
CA VAL A 81 -5.20 -13.09 -3.11
C VAL A 81 -6.44 -12.21 -3.25
N LEU A 82 -7.33 -12.51 -4.19
CA LEU A 82 -8.61 -11.81 -4.36
C LEU A 82 -9.48 -11.91 -3.10
N GLY A 83 -9.59 -13.10 -2.50
CA GLY A 83 -10.36 -13.31 -1.28
C GLY A 83 -9.79 -12.52 -0.10
N PHE A 84 -8.46 -12.46 0.03
CA PHE A 84 -7.80 -11.62 1.02
C PHE A 84 -8.08 -10.12 0.80
N LEU A 85 -7.94 -9.62 -0.44
CA LEU A 85 -8.22 -8.23 -0.77
C LEU A 85 -9.68 -7.83 -0.51
N GLN A 86 -10.62 -8.76 -0.65
CA GLN A 86 -12.04 -8.50 -0.39
C GLN A 86 -12.36 -8.28 1.10
N THR A 87 -11.60 -8.90 2.01
CA THR A 87 -11.87 -8.81 3.47
C THR A 87 -11.20 -7.59 4.11
N LEU A 88 -10.09 -7.11 3.54
CA LEU A 88 -9.31 -6.00 4.08
C LEU A 88 -10.08 -4.67 4.27
N PRO A 89 -10.94 -4.22 3.35
CA PRO A 89 -11.71 -2.99 3.56
C PRO A 89 -12.51 -3.02 4.87
N GLY A 90 -13.14 -4.15 5.19
CA GLY A 90 -13.88 -4.32 6.44
C GLY A 90 -12.98 -4.24 7.68
N PHE A 91 -11.81 -4.88 7.61
CA PHE A 91 -10.82 -4.82 8.69
C PHE A 91 -10.31 -3.39 8.93
N TYR A 92 -9.95 -2.66 7.87
CA TYR A 92 -9.45 -1.29 7.99
C TYR A 92 -10.52 -0.30 8.46
N ILE A 93 -11.78 -0.47 8.04
CA ILE A 93 -12.92 0.32 8.55
C ILE A 93 -13.14 0.05 10.05
N ALA A 94 -13.03 -1.20 10.49
CA ALA A 94 -13.15 -1.54 11.91
C ALA A 94 -12.03 -0.91 12.75
N ALA A 95 -10.78 -0.96 12.26
CA ALA A 95 -9.65 -0.30 12.91
C ALA A 95 -9.85 1.22 12.98
N LEU A 96 -10.32 1.84 11.89
CA LEU A 96 -10.66 3.26 11.82
C LEU A 96 -11.73 3.63 12.85
N ALA A 97 -12.78 2.83 12.96
CA ALA A 97 -13.84 3.03 13.94
C ALA A 97 -13.29 2.95 15.38
N ALA A 98 -12.45 1.95 15.69
CA ALA A 98 -11.82 1.81 17.00
C ALA A 98 -10.94 3.02 17.36
N ILE A 99 -10.12 3.50 16.42
CA ILE A 99 -9.27 4.68 16.62
C ILE A 99 -10.09 5.94 16.83
N SER A 100 -11.25 6.06 16.15
CA SER A 100 -12.14 7.20 16.29
C SER A 100 -12.88 7.25 17.64
N THR A 101 -13.12 6.09 18.27
CA THR A 101 -13.85 5.98 19.54
C THR A 101 -12.96 5.79 20.76
N PHE A 102 -11.66 5.52 20.57
CA PHE A 102 -10.71 5.45 21.68
C PHE A 102 -10.64 6.79 22.42
N ASN A 103 -11.26 6.82 23.60
CA ASN A 103 -11.25 7.95 24.51
C ASN A 103 -9.96 7.97 25.34
N ASN A 104 -8.83 8.19 24.67
CA ASN A 104 -7.55 8.43 25.32
C ASN A 104 -7.04 9.82 24.88
N PRO A 105 -6.88 10.79 25.80
CA PRO A 105 -6.38 12.12 25.47
C PRO A 105 -4.97 12.10 24.86
N ASP A 106 -4.16 11.08 25.15
CA ASP A 106 -2.81 10.92 24.58
C ASP A 106 -2.82 10.67 23.07
N MET A 107 -3.96 10.25 22.50
CA MET A 107 -4.10 10.07 21.06
C MET A 107 -4.32 11.38 20.30
N ASP A 108 -4.76 12.43 21.01
CA ASP A 108 -4.95 13.76 20.45
C ASP A 108 -3.68 14.61 20.54
N ASN A 109 -2.69 14.16 21.31
CA ASN A 109 -1.37 14.76 21.36
C ASN A 109 -0.58 14.54 20.05
N PRO A 110 0.36 15.45 19.73
CA PRO A 110 1.32 15.22 18.67
C PRO A 110 2.12 13.94 18.94
N MET A 111 2.59 13.32 17.87
CA MET A 111 3.36 12.09 17.94
C MET A 111 4.71 12.36 18.62
N SER A 112 5.16 11.48 19.54
CA SER A 112 6.46 11.64 20.22
C SER A 112 7.60 11.54 19.22
N GLY A 113 8.59 12.42 19.35
CA GLY A 113 9.70 12.57 18.40
C GLY A 113 9.41 13.61 17.33
N SER A 114 9.66 13.29 16.06
CA SER A 114 9.34 14.14 14.91
C SER A 114 7.86 13.93 14.51
N PRO A 115 6.93 14.86 14.78
CA PRO A 115 5.53 14.67 14.42
C PRO A 115 5.33 14.66 12.90
N PRO A 116 4.41 13.84 12.37
CA PRO A 116 4.06 13.92 10.96
C PRO A 116 3.32 15.23 10.66
N LEU A 117 3.68 15.89 9.56
CA LEU A 117 3.03 17.10 9.06
C LEU A 117 2.00 16.76 8.01
N ASP A 118 0.87 17.44 8.08
CA ASP A 118 -0.13 17.46 7.03
C ASP A 118 0.37 18.24 5.79
N LYS A 119 -0.38 18.17 4.68
CA LYS A 119 -0.16 18.93 3.43
C LYS A 119 0.00 20.44 3.62
N ASN A 120 -0.51 20.97 4.74
CA ASN A 120 -0.42 22.38 5.11
C ASN A 120 0.68 22.67 6.16
N PHE A 121 1.63 21.75 6.38
CA PHE A 121 2.71 21.84 7.37
C PHE A 121 2.23 21.97 8.83
N ASN A 122 1.03 21.46 9.13
CA ASN A 122 0.51 21.42 10.49
C ASN A 122 0.82 20.07 11.13
N GLU A 123 1.27 20.08 12.39
CA GLU A 123 1.48 18.86 13.17
C GLU A 123 0.19 18.03 13.27
N MET A 124 0.30 16.73 13.02
CA MET A 124 -0.81 15.81 13.14
C MET A 124 -0.79 15.09 14.48
N SER A 125 -1.98 14.97 15.08
CA SER A 125 -2.18 14.06 16.20
C SER A 125 -2.04 12.60 15.74
N ARG A 126 -1.69 11.72 16.69
CA ARG A 126 -1.56 10.27 16.44
C ARG A 126 -2.85 9.69 15.86
N ARG A 127 -4.00 10.12 16.40
CA ARG A 127 -5.33 9.73 15.91
C ARG A 127 -5.52 10.12 14.45
N ARG A 128 -5.19 11.37 14.10
CA ARG A 128 -5.37 11.88 12.74
C ARG A 128 -4.49 11.16 11.72
N PHE A 129 -3.22 10.93 12.05
CA PHE A 129 -2.30 10.16 11.21
C PHE A 129 -2.81 8.73 10.96
N LEU A 130 -3.12 7.99 12.03
CA LEU A 130 -3.61 6.62 11.92
C LEU A 130 -4.94 6.54 11.17
N ALA A 131 -5.86 7.46 11.42
CA ALA A 131 -7.14 7.51 10.71
C ALA A 131 -6.94 7.74 9.20
N GLN A 132 -6.01 8.61 8.83
CA GLN A 132 -5.70 8.88 7.42
C GLN A 132 -5.00 7.68 6.75
N ALA A 133 -4.10 6.99 7.46
CA ALA A 133 -3.44 5.78 6.97
C ALA A 133 -4.44 4.63 6.74
N PHE A 134 -5.33 4.36 7.70
CA PHE A 134 -6.36 3.32 7.54
C PHE A 134 -7.39 3.70 6.47
N SER A 135 -7.71 4.98 6.30
CA SER A 135 -8.56 5.46 5.21
C SER A 135 -7.90 5.20 3.84
N TYR A 136 -6.60 5.51 3.71
CA TYR A 136 -5.82 5.21 2.51
C TYR A 136 -5.78 3.71 2.20
N LEU A 137 -5.47 2.87 3.19
CA LEU A 137 -5.44 1.41 3.08
C LEU A 137 -6.80 0.83 2.64
N THR A 138 -7.90 1.36 3.19
CA THR A 138 -9.27 0.98 2.80
C THR A 138 -9.53 1.33 1.33
N PHE A 139 -9.18 2.55 0.92
CA PHE A 139 -9.34 2.97 -0.47
C PHE A 139 -8.50 2.10 -1.42
N LEU A 140 -7.22 1.88 -1.08
CA LEU A 140 -6.28 1.11 -1.89
C LEU A 140 -6.74 -0.35 -2.06
N SER A 141 -7.20 -1.00 -0.99
CA SER A 141 -7.69 -2.39 -1.05
C SER A 141 -8.94 -2.53 -1.94
N ILE A 142 -9.88 -1.59 -1.90
CA ILE A 142 -11.05 -1.58 -2.80
C ILE A 142 -10.61 -1.40 -4.26
N CYS A 143 -9.75 -0.41 -4.53
CA CYS A 143 -9.24 -0.17 -5.88
C CYS A 143 -8.49 -1.39 -6.43
N LEU A 144 -7.64 -2.03 -5.60
CA LEU A 144 -6.87 -3.20 -5.99
C LEU A 144 -7.77 -4.42 -6.22
N PHE A 145 -8.80 -4.62 -5.40
CA PHE A 145 -9.80 -5.67 -5.61
C PHE A 145 -10.55 -5.50 -6.94
N LEU A 146 -11.01 -4.27 -7.25
CA LEU A 146 -11.67 -3.98 -8.52
C LEU A 146 -10.73 -4.20 -9.70
N PHE A 147 -9.48 -3.73 -9.61
CA PHE A 147 -8.45 -3.95 -10.63
C PHE A 147 -8.21 -5.44 -10.89
N CYS A 148 -8.01 -6.23 -9.84
CA CYS A 148 -7.83 -7.68 -9.92
C CYS A 148 -9.03 -8.38 -10.57
N THR A 149 -10.25 -7.97 -10.22
CA THR A 149 -11.50 -8.54 -10.77
C THR A 149 -11.62 -8.25 -12.26
N VAL A 150 -11.33 -7.02 -12.67
CA VAL A 150 -11.36 -6.60 -14.08
C VAL A 150 -10.31 -7.35 -14.90
N ILE A 151 -9.07 -7.48 -14.39
CA ILE A 151 -8.01 -8.23 -15.07
C ILE A 151 -8.41 -9.71 -15.23
N LYS A 152 -8.90 -10.34 -14.15
CA LYS A 152 -9.36 -11.74 -14.20
C LYS A 152 -10.44 -11.94 -15.26
N PHE A 153 -11.38 -10.99 -15.35
CA PHE A 153 -12.42 -11.01 -16.36
C PHE A 153 -11.84 -10.93 -17.77
N PHE A 154 -10.95 -9.99 -18.06
CA PHE A 154 -10.30 -9.84 -19.37
C PHE A 154 -9.47 -11.06 -19.79
N PHE A 155 -8.73 -11.67 -18.86
CA PHE A 155 -7.97 -12.90 -19.14
C PHE A 155 -8.90 -14.11 -19.34
N SER A 156 -10.04 -14.18 -18.65
CA SER A 156 -11.01 -15.26 -18.79
C SER A 156 -11.69 -15.29 -20.16
N ILE A 157 -12.08 -14.11 -20.67
CA ILE A 157 -12.76 -13.98 -21.98
C ILE A 157 -11.81 -14.07 -23.18
N GLY A 158 -10.49 -14.14 -22.97
CA GLY A 158 -9.51 -14.36 -24.04
C GLY A 158 -9.33 -13.20 -25.03
N ILE A 159 -9.87 -12.00 -24.76
CA ILE A 159 -9.71 -10.82 -25.64
C ILE A 159 -8.23 -10.45 -25.87
N LEU A 160 -7.36 -10.80 -24.93
CA LEU A 160 -5.92 -10.51 -24.95
C LEU A 160 -5.11 -11.45 -25.89
N ILE A 161 -5.76 -12.39 -26.60
CA ILE A 161 -5.11 -13.44 -27.41
C ILE A 161 -4.66 -12.96 -28.81
N LEU A 162 -4.99 -11.72 -29.21
CA LEU A 162 -4.70 -11.20 -30.56
C LEU A 162 -3.21 -11.14 -30.94
N ASN A 163 -2.29 -10.96 -29.98
CA ASN A 163 -0.85 -10.97 -30.24
C ASN A 163 -0.09 -11.44 -28.99
N TYR A 164 0.79 -12.44 -29.15
CA TYR A 164 1.58 -13.02 -28.08
C TYR A 164 2.45 -11.98 -27.34
N TYR A 165 3.16 -11.12 -28.08
CA TYR A 165 4.03 -10.11 -27.46
C TYR A 165 3.23 -9.06 -26.68
N LEU A 166 2.06 -8.66 -27.19
CA LEU A 166 1.17 -7.74 -26.47
C LEU A 166 0.60 -8.38 -25.20
N ASN A 167 0.22 -9.66 -25.26
CA ASN A 167 -0.26 -10.40 -24.10
C ASN A 167 0.83 -10.50 -23.02
N LEU A 168 2.07 -10.84 -23.39
CA LEU A 168 3.21 -10.91 -22.48
C LEU A 168 3.48 -9.56 -21.79
N VAL A 169 3.46 -8.46 -22.57
CA VAL A 169 3.67 -7.10 -22.03
C VAL A 169 2.53 -6.71 -21.09
N LEU A 170 1.27 -6.94 -21.48
CA LEU A 170 0.11 -6.63 -20.63
C LEU A 170 0.07 -7.48 -19.36
N TYR A 171 0.48 -8.74 -19.44
CA TYR A 171 0.66 -9.63 -18.29
C TYR A 171 1.73 -9.10 -17.33
N GLY A 172 2.91 -8.74 -17.85
CA GLY A 172 4.00 -8.16 -17.06
C GLY A 172 3.60 -6.85 -16.37
N ILE A 173 2.93 -5.95 -17.10
CA ILE A 173 2.41 -4.69 -16.55
C ILE A 173 1.38 -4.97 -15.45
N SER A 174 0.46 -5.90 -15.68
CA SER A 174 -0.60 -6.24 -14.71
C SER A 174 -0.02 -6.81 -13.41
N ILE A 175 0.97 -7.71 -13.50
CA ILE A 175 1.66 -8.26 -12.32
C ILE A 175 2.45 -7.18 -11.61
N PHE A 176 3.16 -6.33 -12.34
CA PHE A 176 3.93 -5.23 -11.74
C PHE A 176 3.03 -4.31 -10.91
N PHE A 177 1.91 -3.84 -11.49
CA PHE A 177 0.96 -2.99 -10.77
C PHE A 177 0.33 -3.69 -9.57
N LEU A 178 -0.06 -4.97 -9.73
CA LEU A 178 -0.60 -5.77 -8.62
C LEU A 178 0.40 -5.85 -7.47
N THR A 179 1.62 -6.30 -7.72
CA THR A 179 2.63 -6.50 -6.67
C THR A 179 3.07 -5.19 -6.04
N LEU A 180 3.16 -4.10 -6.82
CA LEU A 180 3.49 -2.77 -6.31
C LEU A 180 2.50 -2.31 -5.25
N PHE A 181 1.22 -2.23 -5.60
CA PHE A 181 0.20 -1.74 -4.68
C PHE A 181 -0.09 -2.74 -3.55
N PHE A 182 0.03 -4.04 -3.82
CA PHE A 182 -0.13 -5.06 -2.79
C PHE A 182 0.97 -4.99 -1.72
N SER A 183 2.24 -4.86 -2.13
CA SER A 183 3.36 -4.72 -1.20
C SER A 183 3.33 -3.41 -0.44
N GLN A 184 2.96 -2.29 -1.10
CA GLN A 184 2.73 -1.01 -0.45
C GLN A 184 1.67 -1.11 0.64
N MET A 185 0.53 -1.76 0.35
CA MET A 185 -0.53 -1.99 1.33
C MET A 185 -0.06 -2.79 2.54
N ILE A 186 0.73 -3.86 2.34
CA ILE A 186 1.28 -4.67 3.44
C ILE A 186 2.25 -3.85 4.29
N LEU A 187 3.19 -3.13 3.67
CA LEU A 187 4.19 -2.34 4.38
C LEU A 187 3.56 -1.23 5.21
N ILE A 188 2.62 -0.49 4.65
CA ILE A 188 1.89 0.55 5.37
C ILE A 188 1.04 -0.07 6.50
N THR A 189 0.48 -1.26 6.31
CA THR A 189 -0.23 -1.99 7.38
C THR A 189 0.71 -2.32 8.54
N PHE A 190 1.90 -2.87 8.26
CA PHE A 190 2.89 -3.14 9.30
C PHE A 190 3.37 -1.87 9.99
N TYR A 191 3.54 -0.78 9.25
CA TYR A 191 3.87 0.51 9.82
C TYR A 191 2.77 0.99 10.78
N CYS A 192 1.50 0.92 10.37
CA CYS A 192 0.36 1.25 11.24
C CYS A 192 0.31 0.38 12.50
N LEU A 193 0.57 -0.93 12.38
CA LEU A 193 0.62 -1.85 13.50
C LEU A 193 1.78 -1.57 14.46
N TYR A 194 2.95 -1.20 13.94
CA TYR A 194 4.08 -0.77 14.77
C TYR A 194 3.71 0.48 15.58
N TYR A 195 3.05 1.46 14.95
CA TYR A 195 2.60 2.66 15.67
C TYR A 195 1.53 2.36 16.70
N LEU A 196 0.56 1.51 16.37
CA LEU A 196 -0.52 1.15 17.28
C LEU A 196 -0.01 0.32 18.47
N GLY A 197 0.82 -0.69 18.21
CA GLY A 197 1.27 -1.65 19.21
C GLY A 197 2.43 -1.18 20.08
N ASN A 198 3.29 -0.29 19.59
CA ASN A 198 4.46 0.19 20.33
C ASN A 198 4.33 1.67 20.72
N ARG A 199 4.10 2.55 19.75
CA ARG A 199 4.21 4.01 19.96
C ARG A 199 3.04 4.61 20.75
N ILE A 200 1.85 4.02 20.73
CA ILE A 200 0.72 4.49 21.54
C ILE A 200 0.98 4.34 23.04
N HIS A 201 1.79 3.35 23.44
CA HIS A 201 2.06 3.05 24.85
C HIS A 201 3.28 3.77 25.43
N ILE A 202 4.11 4.40 24.58
CA ILE A 202 5.28 5.15 25.04
C ILE A 202 4.79 6.52 25.53
N PRO A 203 4.92 6.83 26.83
CA PRO A 203 4.59 8.15 27.34
C PRO A 203 5.47 9.21 26.67
N ASN A 204 4.93 10.41 26.49
CA ASN A 204 5.73 11.55 26.05
C ASN A 204 6.65 11.93 27.22
N ASP A 205 7.86 11.40 27.25
CA ASP A 205 8.91 11.93 28.11
C ASP A 205 9.23 13.35 27.62
N HIS A 206 8.95 14.32 28.48
CA HIS A 206 9.18 15.76 28.27
C HIS A 206 10.68 16.10 28.21
#